data_AF-A0A2S0MCV2-F1
#
_entry.id   AF-A0A2S0MCV2-F1
#
_cell.length_a   1.000
_cell.length_b   1.000
_cell.length_c   1.000
_cell.angle_alpha   90.00
_cell.angle_beta   90.00
_cell.angle_gamma   90.00
#
_symmetry.space_group_name_H-M   'P 1'
#
loop_
_entity.id
_entity.type
_entity.pdbx_description
1 polymer ?
#
loop_
_entity_poly.entity_id
_entity_poly.type
_entity_poly.pdbx_seq_one_letter_code
_entity_poly.pdbx_strand_id
1 'polypeptide(L)'
;MADIDRVRLRFEEAIAALALRTELRGTATYRDLTGDEHRRAFAVAGAMKADLLADLREAVQRAVEDGVGLEAFRTDFWGTVKKHGWHGWTGEGTDDGEAWRTRVIYTTNLRKSYSTGRYAQLTEPDFAARYPFWEWVHSGAAKEPRAQHLAWNGMRLRHDDPFWRTHFPPRIPPDYGCTCRVKAVRASGDKNAAPAGWQAQADPGAGSPTADIAEEIRALVAAKRARLPQQLGDALAANVARYSGTADADA
;
A
#
# COMPACT_ATOMS: atom_id res chain seq x y z
N MET A 1 -25.73 -17.85 11.75
CA MET A 1 -25.20 -17.73 10.37
C MET A 1 -24.43 -16.42 10.26
N ALA A 2 -23.23 -16.36 10.85
CA ALA A 2 -22.40 -15.17 10.82
C ALA A 2 -21.82 -14.99 9.41
N ASP A 3 -22.52 -14.17 8.61
CA ASP A 3 -22.02 -13.27 7.58
C ASP A 3 -20.86 -13.79 6.71
N ILE A 4 -21.13 -14.82 5.90
CA ILE A 4 -20.29 -15.21 4.76
C ILE A 4 -20.15 -14.04 3.76
N ASP A 5 -21.12 -13.12 3.74
CA ASP A 5 -21.12 -11.93 2.89
C ASP A 5 -20.05 -10.90 3.30
N ARG A 6 -19.64 -10.80 4.57
CA ARG A 6 -18.51 -9.96 5.03
C ARG A 6 -17.13 -10.43 4.56
N VAL A 7 -17.02 -11.67 4.10
CA VAL A 7 -15.81 -12.14 3.39
C VAL A 7 -15.79 -11.62 1.94
N ARG A 8 -16.74 -10.75 1.53
CA ARG A 8 -16.69 -9.96 0.28
C ARG A 8 -15.31 -9.31 0.11
N LEU A 9 -14.54 -9.90 -0.81
CA LEU A 9 -13.37 -9.36 -1.53
C LEU A 9 -12.44 -8.44 -0.73
N ARG A 10 -12.22 -8.72 0.56
CA ARG A 10 -11.16 -8.05 1.31
C ARG A 10 -9.83 -8.41 0.69
N PHE A 11 -8.98 -7.41 0.53
CA PHE A 11 -7.61 -7.62 0.09
C PHE A 11 -6.73 -7.94 1.30
N GLU A 12 -6.61 -9.23 1.61
CA GLU A 12 -6.05 -9.71 2.87
C GLU A 12 -4.56 -9.43 3.00
N GLU A 13 -3.81 -9.41 1.90
CA GLU A 13 -2.41 -9.01 1.91
C GLU A 13 -2.24 -7.52 2.20
N ALA A 14 -3.16 -6.65 1.78
CA ALA A 14 -3.11 -5.21 2.13
C ALA A 14 -3.46 -4.96 3.59
N ILE A 15 -4.41 -5.74 4.14
CA ILE A 15 -4.73 -5.73 5.57
C ILE A 15 -3.50 -6.18 6.38
N ALA A 16 -2.88 -7.30 5.99
CA ALA A 16 -1.65 -7.79 6.61
C ALA A 16 -0.48 -6.78 6.49
N ALA A 17 -0.35 -6.10 5.34
CA ALA A 17 0.65 -5.05 5.16
C ALA A 17 0.44 -3.85 6.11
N LEU A 18 -0.81 -3.47 6.40
CA LEU A 18 -1.09 -2.48 7.46
C LEU A 18 -0.78 -3.06 8.85
N ALA A 19 -1.13 -4.31 9.09
CA ALA A 19 -0.93 -4.98 10.37
C ALA A 19 0.55 -5.05 10.77
N LEU A 20 1.46 -5.23 9.81
CA LEU A 20 2.92 -5.20 10.03
C LEU A 20 3.46 -3.81 10.43
N ARG A 21 2.69 -2.74 10.27
CA ARG A 21 3.04 -1.39 10.69
C ARG A 21 2.62 -1.14 12.13
N THR A 22 3.26 -1.85 13.06
CA THR A 22 2.91 -1.87 14.48
C THR A 22 3.57 -0.75 15.29
N GLU A 23 4.69 -0.20 14.81
CA GLU A 23 5.44 0.80 15.56
C GLU A 23 4.78 2.17 15.42
N LEU A 24 4.12 2.66 16.46
CA LEU A 24 3.57 4.02 16.48
C LEU A 24 4.72 5.01 16.71
N ARG A 25 5.15 5.69 15.64
CA ARG A 25 6.30 6.60 15.69
C ARG A 25 5.84 8.04 15.53
N GLY A 26 6.07 8.85 16.57
CA GLY A 26 5.87 10.29 16.51
C GLY A 26 6.93 10.94 15.63
N THR A 27 6.51 11.70 14.63
CA THR A 27 7.43 12.39 13.72
C THR A 27 6.96 13.82 13.46
N ALA A 28 7.88 14.76 13.36
CA ALA A 28 7.62 16.10 12.86
C ALA A 28 7.49 16.07 11.33
N THR A 29 8.36 15.34 10.65
CA THR A 29 8.37 15.20 9.19
C THR A 29 8.53 13.75 8.77
N TYR A 30 8.29 13.46 7.50
CA TYR A 30 8.57 12.12 6.98
C TYR A 30 10.06 11.76 7.04
N ARG A 31 10.96 12.75 7.04
CA ARG A 31 12.42 12.56 7.04
C ARG A 31 12.97 12.04 8.36
N ASP A 32 12.13 12.01 9.39
CA ASP A 32 12.51 11.56 10.72
C ASP A 32 12.59 10.02 10.80
N LEU A 33 12.16 9.32 9.74
CA LEU A 33 12.28 7.87 9.60
C LEU A 33 13.27 7.52 8.49
N THR A 34 14.04 6.47 8.73
CA THR A 34 14.86 5.79 7.72
C THR A 34 14.01 4.90 6.80
N GLY A 35 14.62 4.35 5.74
CA GLY A 35 13.92 3.46 4.81
C GLY A 35 13.25 2.26 5.50
N ASP A 36 13.96 1.58 6.39
CA ASP A 36 13.43 0.43 7.13
C ASP A 36 12.36 0.81 8.14
N GLU A 37 12.55 1.92 8.85
CA GLU A 37 11.53 2.43 9.76
C GLU A 37 10.25 2.80 9.01
N HIS A 38 10.33 3.34 7.81
CA HIS A 38 9.15 3.55 6.97
C HIS A 38 8.39 2.26 6.65
N ARG A 39 9.02 1.07 6.71
CA ARG A 39 8.35 -0.21 6.46
C ARG A 39 7.54 -0.69 7.66
N ARG A 40 8.03 -0.46 8.89
CA ARG A 40 7.44 -0.98 10.14
C ARG A 40 6.66 0.05 10.96
N ALA A 41 6.90 1.33 10.72
CA ALA A 41 6.23 2.39 11.45
C ALA A 41 4.88 2.75 10.85
N PHE A 42 3.90 2.96 11.73
CA PHE A 42 2.78 3.84 11.46
C PHE A 42 3.11 5.23 12.00
N ALA A 43 3.19 6.20 11.11
CA ALA A 43 3.50 7.59 11.43
C ALA A 43 2.62 8.53 10.62
N VAL A 44 2.29 9.66 11.24
CA VAL A 44 1.59 10.79 10.61
C VAL A 44 2.39 12.03 10.99
N ALA A 45 3.07 12.66 10.02
CA ALA A 45 3.94 13.82 10.28
C ALA A 45 3.17 14.93 11.03
N GLY A 46 3.69 15.40 12.16
CA GLY A 46 3.04 16.35 13.08
C GLY A 46 2.20 15.71 14.20
N ALA A 47 1.99 14.39 14.17
CA ALA A 47 1.35 13.64 15.26
C ALA A 47 2.43 12.97 16.11
N MET A 48 2.67 13.50 17.32
CA MET A 48 3.76 13.03 18.19
C MET A 48 3.33 12.02 19.27
N LYS A 49 2.05 12.04 19.67
CA LYS A 49 1.54 11.21 20.77
C LYS A 49 1.14 9.82 20.27
N ALA A 50 1.53 8.78 21.01
CA ALA A 50 1.21 7.39 20.65
C ALA A 50 -0.29 7.12 20.60
N ASP A 51 -1.07 7.59 21.57
CA ASP A 51 -2.53 7.36 21.61
C ASP A 51 -3.27 8.04 20.43
N LEU A 52 -2.80 9.22 20.02
CA LEU A 52 -3.28 9.89 18.81
C LEU A 52 -2.98 9.05 17.56
N LEU A 53 -1.75 8.55 17.45
CA LEU A 53 -1.36 7.69 16.33
C LEU A 53 -2.13 6.36 16.32
N ALA A 54 -2.45 5.81 17.49
CA ALA A 54 -3.25 4.59 17.62
C ALA A 54 -4.65 4.78 17.03
N ASP A 55 -5.35 5.86 17.43
CA ASP A 55 -6.68 6.17 16.92
C ASP A 55 -6.67 6.53 15.42
N LEU A 56 -5.63 7.25 14.95
CA LEU A 56 -5.45 7.50 13.50
C LEU A 56 -5.20 6.21 12.71
N ARG A 57 -4.43 5.28 13.28
CA ARG A 57 -4.18 3.96 12.69
C ARG A 57 -5.45 3.15 12.63
N GLU A 58 -6.29 3.18 13.66
CA GLU A 58 -7.58 2.52 13.68
C GLU A 58 -8.52 3.05 12.59
N ALA A 59 -8.60 4.38 12.41
CA ALA A 59 -9.37 4.98 11.33
C ALA A 59 -8.89 4.52 9.93
N VAL A 60 -7.57 4.44 9.73
CA VAL A 60 -6.98 3.87 8.51
C VAL A 60 -7.28 2.37 8.38
N GLN A 61 -7.22 1.62 9.48
CA GLN A 61 -7.48 0.18 9.49
C GLN A 61 -8.90 -0.12 9.04
N ARG A 62 -9.90 0.61 9.55
CA ARG A 62 -11.28 0.51 9.06
C ARG A 62 -11.40 0.82 7.57
N ALA A 63 -10.68 1.82 7.05
CA ALA A 63 -10.67 2.11 5.63
C ALA A 63 -10.08 0.97 4.77
N VAL A 64 -9.07 0.25 5.27
CA VAL A 64 -8.46 -0.89 4.56
C VAL A 64 -9.29 -2.17 4.71
N GLU A 65 -9.87 -2.43 5.89
CA GLU A 65 -10.61 -3.66 6.19
C GLU A 65 -12.06 -3.64 5.73
N ASP A 66 -12.76 -2.53 5.96
CA ASP A 66 -14.19 -2.39 5.68
C ASP A 66 -14.46 -1.66 4.36
N GLY A 67 -13.41 -1.12 3.71
CA GLY A 67 -13.53 -0.39 2.45
C GLY A 67 -14.27 0.94 2.59
N VAL A 68 -14.28 1.56 3.77
CA VAL A 68 -14.96 2.84 3.96
C VAL A 68 -14.25 3.97 3.20
N GLY A 69 -15.05 4.88 2.63
CA GLY A 69 -14.55 5.99 1.82
C GLY A 69 -13.93 7.14 2.63
N LEU A 70 -13.39 8.13 1.90
CA LEU A 70 -12.71 9.30 2.48
C LEU A 70 -13.58 10.08 3.48
N GLU A 71 -14.88 10.23 3.23
CA GLU A 71 -15.77 10.97 4.13
C GLU A 71 -15.95 10.26 5.48
N ALA A 72 -16.08 8.93 5.49
CA ALA A 72 -16.15 8.17 6.73
C ALA A 72 -14.83 8.29 7.51
N PHE A 73 -13.69 8.20 6.81
CA PHE A 73 -12.38 8.46 7.42
C PHE A 73 -12.27 9.87 8.00
N ARG A 74 -12.83 10.89 7.33
CA ARG A 74 -12.86 12.27 7.83
C ARG A 74 -13.64 12.37 9.13
N THR A 75 -14.81 11.73 9.22
CA THR A 75 -15.57 11.67 10.47
C THR A 75 -14.74 11.11 11.63
N ASP A 76 -14.07 9.98 11.41
CA ASP A 76 -13.20 9.36 12.42
C ASP A 76 -12.01 10.27 12.78
N PHE A 77 -11.35 10.84 11.78
CA PHE A 77 -10.24 11.77 11.94
C PHE A 77 -10.61 12.95 12.83
N TRP A 78 -11.77 13.57 12.60
CA TRP A 78 -12.23 14.70 13.41
C TRP A 78 -12.56 14.31 14.85
N GLY A 79 -13.15 13.14 15.04
CA GLY A 79 -13.34 12.56 16.38
C GLY A 79 -12.01 12.42 17.12
N THR A 80 -11.00 11.89 16.44
CA THR A 80 -9.64 11.73 16.96
C THR A 80 -8.96 13.06 17.27
N VAL A 81 -8.98 14.03 16.35
CA VAL A 81 -8.42 15.38 16.56
C VAL A 81 -9.02 16.02 17.82
N LYS A 82 -10.35 15.98 17.94
CA LYS A 82 -11.08 16.54 19.09
C LYS A 82 -10.74 15.81 20.39
N LYS A 83 -10.73 14.48 20.38
CA LYS A 83 -10.42 13.64 21.55
C LYS A 83 -9.03 13.94 22.11
N HIS A 84 -8.05 14.15 21.25
CA HIS A 84 -6.64 14.34 21.65
C HIS A 84 -6.21 15.80 21.79
N GLY A 85 -7.08 16.76 21.44
CA GLY A 85 -6.74 18.18 21.39
C GLY A 85 -5.55 18.44 20.45
N TRP A 86 -5.55 17.81 19.28
CA TRP A 86 -4.42 17.87 18.36
C TRP A 86 -4.49 19.13 17.47
N HIS A 87 -3.57 20.06 17.73
CA HIS A 87 -3.45 21.36 17.07
C HIS A 87 -2.04 21.60 16.53
N GLY A 88 -1.86 22.68 15.77
CA GLY A 88 -0.61 23.13 15.18
C GLY A 88 -0.15 22.33 13.96
N TRP A 89 -1.05 21.57 13.31
CA TRP A 89 -0.70 20.74 12.17
C TRP A 89 -0.94 21.45 10.83
N THR A 90 -0.17 21.07 9.81
CA THR A 90 -0.20 21.75 8.50
C THR A 90 -1.59 21.68 7.85
N GLY A 91 -2.17 22.84 7.56
CA GLY A 91 -3.47 23.00 6.93
C GLY A 91 -4.64 23.23 7.89
N GLU A 92 -4.41 23.17 9.20
CA GLU A 92 -5.45 23.43 10.22
C GLU A 92 -6.06 24.83 10.07
N GLY A 93 -7.38 24.92 10.23
CA GLY A 93 -8.10 26.20 10.24
C GLY A 93 -8.47 26.74 8.85
N THR A 94 -8.24 25.96 7.79
CA THR A 94 -8.67 26.31 6.41
C THR A 94 -9.30 25.10 5.73
N ASP A 95 -10.47 25.27 5.12
CA ASP A 95 -11.20 24.16 4.48
C ASP A 95 -10.32 23.36 3.50
N ASP A 96 -9.55 24.06 2.66
CA ASP A 96 -8.65 23.43 1.68
C ASP A 96 -7.48 22.69 2.35
N GLY A 97 -6.89 23.27 3.40
CA GLY A 97 -5.78 22.66 4.14
C GLY A 97 -6.20 21.41 4.90
N GLU A 98 -7.37 21.45 5.53
CA GLU A 98 -7.96 20.32 6.26
C GLU A 98 -8.41 19.21 5.30
N ALA A 99 -9.02 19.58 4.17
CA ALA A 99 -9.40 18.66 3.11
C ALA A 99 -8.17 17.97 2.49
N TRP A 100 -7.09 18.72 2.26
CA TRP A 100 -5.82 18.18 1.77
C TRP A 100 -5.19 17.23 2.79
N ARG A 101 -5.11 17.64 4.06
CA ARG A 101 -4.47 16.88 5.13
C ARG A 101 -5.10 15.50 5.31
N THR A 102 -6.42 15.47 5.44
CA THR A 102 -7.19 14.22 5.59
C THR A 102 -7.00 13.31 4.37
N ARG A 103 -7.07 13.88 3.16
CA ARG A 103 -6.83 13.14 1.91
C ARG A 103 -5.42 12.55 1.85
N VAL A 104 -4.40 13.30 2.24
CA VAL A 104 -3.01 12.82 2.22
C VAL A 104 -2.82 11.66 3.18
N ILE A 105 -3.30 11.76 4.42
CA ILE A 105 -3.18 10.68 5.41
C ILE A 105 -3.89 9.42 4.92
N TYR A 106 -5.14 9.57 4.47
CA TYR A 106 -5.96 8.48 3.96
C TYR A 106 -5.28 7.81 2.75
N THR A 107 -5.05 8.56 1.67
CA THR A 107 -4.55 8.00 0.41
C THR A 107 -3.15 7.44 0.52
N THR A 108 -2.26 8.07 1.30
CA THR A 108 -0.90 7.58 1.54
C THR A 108 -0.92 6.21 2.19
N ASN A 109 -1.67 6.08 3.29
CA ASN A 109 -1.70 4.83 4.04
C ASN A 109 -2.37 3.70 3.27
N LEU A 110 -3.49 3.98 2.60
CA LEU A 110 -4.20 2.98 1.80
C LEU A 110 -3.34 2.50 0.63
N ARG A 111 -2.75 3.43 -0.13
CA ARG A 111 -1.94 3.07 -1.31
C ARG A 111 -0.69 2.30 -0.91
N LYS A 112 -0.05 2.68 0.21
CA LYS A 112 1.11 1.94 0.72
C LYS A 112 0.73 0.51 1.10
N SER A 113 -0.34 0.32 1.88
CA SER A 113 -0.83 -1.02 2.24
C SER A 113 -1.20 -1.84 1.00
N TYR A 114 -1.94 -1.26 0.06
CA TYR A 114 -2.32 -1.93 -1.18
C TYR A 114 -1.11 -2.33 -2.02
N SER A 115 -0.14 -1.42 -2.18
CA SER A 115 1.10 -1.65 -2.93
C SER A 115 1.90 -2.81 -2.34
N THR A 116 2.15 -2.78 -1.03
CA THR A 116 2.91 -3.81 -0.32
C THR A 116 2.19 -5.15 -0.36
N GLY A 117 0.87 -5.17 -0.16
CA GLY A 117 0.07 -6.38 -0.32
C GLY A 117 0.13 -6.93 -1.74
N ARG A 118 0.09 -6.05 -2.76
CA ARG A 118 0.16 -6.47 -4.16
C ARG A 118 1.53 -7.05 -4.48
N TYR A 119 2.60 -6.43 -3.99
CA TYR A 119 3.94 -6.99 -4.10
C TYR A 119 4.05 -8.40 -3.50
N ALA A 120 3.39 -8.66 -2.36
CA ALA A 120 3.36 -9.98 -1.75
C ALA A 120 2.65 -11.04 -2.62
N GLN A 121 1.60 -10.67 -3.35
CA GLN A 121 0.97 -11.55 -4.35
C GLN A 121 1.88 -11.78 -5.56
N LEU A 122 2.43 -10.70 -6.11
CA LEU A 122 3.21 -10.74 -7.35
C LEU A 122 4.52 -11.52 -7.23
N THR A 123 5.04 -11.65 -6.02
CA THR A 123 6.27 -12.39 -5.70
C THR A 123 6.00 -13.79 -5.16
N GLU A 124 4.76 -14.25 -5.13
CA GLU A 124 4.45 -15.65 -4.85
C GLU A 124 5.05 -16.53 -5.98
N PRO A 125 5.80 -17.60 -5.67
CA PRO A 125 6.55 -18.38 -6.66
C PRO A 125 5.72 -18.88 -7.85
N ASP A 126 4.54 -19.47 -7.62
CA ASP A 126 3.71 -20.02 -8.69
C ASP A 126 3.12 -18.89 -9.56
N PHE A 127 2.73 -17.78 -8.94
CA PHE A 127 2.27 -16.58 -9.62
C PHE A 127 3.37 -15.98 -10.50
N ALA A 128 4.57 -15.78 -9.95
CA ALA A 128 5.70 -15.20 -10.66
C ALA A 128 6.15 -16.10 -11.83
N ALA A 129 6.11 -17.42 -11.66
CA ALA A 129 6.39 -18.36 -12.74
C ALA A 129 5.37 -18.25 -13.89
N ARG A 130 4.09 -17.99 -13.56
CA ARG A 130 3.01 -17.84 -14.54
C ARG A 130 3.01 -16.48 -15.24
N TYR A 131 3.44 -15.44 -14.55
CA TYR A 131 3.51 -14.05 -15.03
C TYR A 131 4.91 -13.47 -14.79
N PRO A 132 5.90 -13.87 -15.60
CA PRO A 132 7.31 -13.57 -15.33
C PRO A 132 7.70 -12.11 -15.58
N PHE A 133 6.79 -11.27 -16.08
CA PHE A 133 7.02 -9.87 -16.37
C PHE A 133 6.04 -8.98 -15.62
N TRP A 134 6.51 -7.80 -15.25
CA TRP A 134 5.74 -6.75 -14.60
C TRP A 134 5.70 -5.52 -15.49
N GLU A 135 4.50 -4.99 -15.70
CA GLU A 135 4.22 -3.76 -16.43
C GLU A 135 4.02 -2.59 -15.46
N TRP A 136 4.73 -1.49 -15.68
CA TRP A 136 4.44 -0.22 -15.03
C TRP A 136 3.21 0.43 -15.65
N VAL A 137 2.16 0.63 -14.86
CA VAL A 137 0.91 1.24 -15.30
C VAL A 137 0.71 2.60 -14.61
N HIS A 138 0.66 3.66 -15.41
CA HIS A 138 0.23 4.98 -15.00
C HIS A 138 -1.28 5.12 -15.21
N SER A 139 -2.05 5.31 -14.13
CA SER A 139 -3.52 5.34 -14.19
C SER A 139 -4.13 6.64 -14.73
N GLY A 140 -3.34 7.71 -14.94
CA GLY A 140 -3.84 9.02 -15.37
C GLY A 140 -4.61 9.80 -14.29
N ALA A 141 -4.87 9.21 -13.12
CA ALA A 141 -5.63 9.84 -12.04
C ALA A 141 -4.83 10.82 -11.17
N ALA A 142 -3.50 10.90 -11.34
CA ALA A 142 -2.68 11.87 -10.63
C ALA A 142 -2.86 13.27 -11.26
N LYS A 143 -3.14 14.28 -10.43
CA LYS A 143 -3.34 15.68 -10.90
C LYS A 143 -2.08 16.24 -11.58
N GLU A 144 -0.92 16.01 -10.96
CA GLU A 144 0.39 16.46 -11.44
C GLU A 144 1.31 15.23 -11.59
N PRO A 145 1.22 14.48 -12.70
CA PRO A 145 2.02 13.28 -12.88
C PRO A 145 3.50 13.63 -13.11
N ARG A 146 4.40 12.91 -12.43
CA ARG A 146 5.85 13.07 -12.63
C ARG A 146 6.22 12.59 -14.03
N ALA A 147 6.98 13.39 -14.79
CA ALA A 147 7.38 13.08 -16.17
C ALA A 147 8.07 11.71 -16.30
N GLN A 148 8.93 11.35 -15.33
CA GLN A 148 9.57 10.03 -15.28
C GLN A 148 8.54 8.87 -15.24
N HIS A 149 7.46 8.99 -14.45
CA HIS A 149 6.44 7.93 -14.34
C HIS A 149 5.57 7.83 -15.60
N LEU A 150 5.39 8.94 -16.33
CA LEU A 150 4.76 8.94 -17.64
C LEU A 150 5.64 8.21 -18.66
N ALA A 151 6.95 8.48 -18.65
CA ALA A 151 7.90 7.83 -19.55
C ALA A 151 7.95 6.30 -19.33
N TRP A 152 7.89 5.87 -18.06
CA TRP A 152 7.88 4.45 -17.68
C TRP A 152 6.56 3.76 -17.96
N ASN A 153 5.48 4.47 -18.29
CA ASN A 153 4.20 3.83 -18.59
C ASN A 153 4.32 2.82 -19.74
N GLY A 154 3.82 1.60 -19.52
CA GLY A 154 3.91 0.47 -20.44
C GLY A 154 5.27 -0.24 -20.44
N MET A 155 6.23 0.16 -19.60
CA MET A 155 7.50 -0.54 -19.44
C MET A 155 7.26 -1.92 -18.81
N ARG A 156 7.81 -2.97 -19.44
CA ARG A 156 7.66 -4.37 -19.06
C ARG A 156 9.01 -5.01 -18.79
N LEU A 157 9.37 -5.13 -17.52
CA LEU A 157 10.61 -5.80 -17.09
C LEU A 157 10.30 -7.16 -16.49
N ARG A 158 11.28 -8.07 -16.45
CA ARG A 158 11.10 -9.30 -15.69
C ARG A 158 10.83 -8.98 -14.22
N HIS A 159 10.08 -9.84 -13.54
CA HIS A 159 9.71 -9.63 -12.13
C HIS A 159 10.92 -9.57 -11.18
N ASP A 160 12.04 -10.17 -11.58
CA ASP A 160 13.31 -10.23 -10.85
C ASP A 160 14.30 -9.11 -11.23
N ASP A 161 13.92 -8.19 -12.13
CA ASP A 161 14.77 -7.07 -12.53
C ASP A 161 15.12 -6.18 -11.32
N PRO A 162 16.42 -5.82 -11.13
CA PRO A 162 16.85 -4.99 -10.01
C PRO A 162 16.12 -3.65 -9.89
N PHE A 163 15.59 -3.10 -10.98
CA PHE A 163 14.78 -1.88 -10.99
C PHE A 163 13.65 -1.95 -9.96
N TRP A 164 12.93 -3.08 -9.90
CA TRP A 164 11.77 -3.22 -9.03
C TRP A 164 12.09 -3.18 -7.54
N ARG A 165 13.33 -3.50 -7.15
CA ARG A 165 13.75 -3.45 -5.73
C ARG A 165 13.68 -2.04 -5.15
N THR A 166 13.83 -1.03 -5.99
CA THR A 166 13.85 0.38 -5.57
C THR A 166 12.78 1.23 -6.24
N HIS A 167 12.14 0.71 -7.29
CA HIS A 167 11.16 1.43 -8.10
C HIS A 167 9.74 0.85 -8.06
N PHE A 168 9.42 -0.14 -7.23
CA PHE A 168 8.06 -0.69 -7.19
C PHE A 168 7.02 0.38 -6.75
N PRO A 169 6.05 0.74 -7.62
CA PRO A 169 5.14 1.85 -7.36
C PRO A 169 3.89 1.45 -6.55
N PRO A 170 3.29 2.40 -5.82
CA PRO A 170 3.83 3.72 -5.49
C PRO A 170 4.88 3.63 -4.37
N ARG A 171 5.99 4.34 -4.52
CA ARG A 171 7.01 4.45 -3.48
C ARG A 171 6.67 5.59 -2.54
N ILE A 172 6.13 5.33 -1.35
CA ILE A 172 5.73 6.42 -0.45
C ILE A 172 6.50 6.35 0.88
N PRO A 173 7.34 7.37 1.18
CA PRO A 173 7.91 8.40 0.27
C PRO A 173 8.81 7.78 -0.84
N PRO A 174 9.21 8.50 -1.93
CA PRO A 174 9.02 9.93 -2.24
C PRO A 174 7.82 10.29 -3.14
N ASP A 175 7.07 9.30 -3.62
CA ASP A 175 6.02 9.44 -4.64
C ASP A 175 4.64 9.75 -4.05
N TYR A 176 4.57 10.71 -3.11
CA TYR A 176 3.29 11.18 -2.55
C TYR A 176 2.33 11.57 -3.68
N GLY A 177 1.06 11.17 -3.52
CA GLY A 177 0.00 11.43 -4.50
C GLY A 177 0.06 10.56 -5.76
N CYS A 178 1.11 9.76 -5.97
CA CYS A 178 1.23 8.88 -7.14
C CYS A 178 0.13 7.82 -7.17
N THR A 179 -0.34 7.51 -8.38
CA THR A 179 -1.39 6.53 -8.67
C THR A 179 -0.90 5.43 -9.61
N CYS A 180 0.42 5.32 -9.81
CA CYS A 180 1.02 4.25 -10.61
C CYS A 180 0.93 2.92 -9.86
N ARG A 181 0.88 1.83 -10.61
CA ARG A 181 0.82 0.45 -10.09
C ARG A 181 1.61 -0.49 -10.98
N VAL A 182 1.88 -1.69 -10.48
CA VAL A 182 2.40 -2.80 -11.28
C VAL A 182 1.27 -3.75 -11.66
N LYS A 183 1.25 -4.13 -12.93
CA LYS A 183 0.40 -5.19 -13.47
C LYS A 183 1.29 -6.36 -13.89
N ALA A 184 0.94 -7.57 -13.49
CA ALA A 184 1.67 -8.75 -13.94
C ALA A 184 1.21 -9.19 -15.33
N VAL A 185 2.17 -9.55 -16.18
CA VAL A 185 1.95 -9.87 -17.59
C VAL A 185 2.80 -11.09 -17.99
N ARG A 186 2.33 -11.83 -19.00
CA ARG A 186 2.96 -13.09 -19.42
C ARG A 186 4.18 -12.89 -20.32
N ALA A 187 4.21 -11.79 -21.04
CA ALA A 187 5.23 -11.48 -22.02
C ALA A 187 5.83 -10.10 -21.75
N SER A 188 7.05 -9.93 -22.23
CA SER A 188 7.67 -8.61 -22.31
C SER A 188 6.91 -7.71 -23.31
N GLY A 189 7.41 -6.51 -23.55
CA GLY A 189 6.93 -5.59 -24.58
C GLY A 189 8.09 -4.88 -25.26
N ASP A 190 7.80 -3.85 -26.06
CA ASP A 190 8.85 -3.08 -26.75
C ASP A 190 9.70 -2.27 -25.74
N LYS A 191 9.07 -1.78 -24.66
CA LYS A 191 9.74 -1.08 -23.56
C LYS A 191 10.22 -2.08 -22.50
N ASN A 192 11.26 -2.85 -22.80
CA ASN A 192 11.72 -3.99 -21.99
C ASN A 192 13.06 -3.81 -21.27
N ALA A 193 13.59 -2.59 -21.26
CA ALA A 193 14.80 -2.25 -20.54
C ALA A 193 14.52 -1.24 -19.43
N ALA A 194 15.19 -1.40 -18.30
CA ALA A 194 15.12 -0.43 -17.23
C ALA A 194 15.62 0.94 -17.73
N PRO A 195 15.05 2.07 -17.25
CA PRO A 195 15.38 3.40 -17.74
C PRO A 195 16.85 3.74 -17.50
N ALA A 196 17.53 4.35 -18.47
CA ALA A 196 18.93 4.70 -18.30
C ALA A 196 19.17 5.57 -17.04
N GLY A 197 20.14 5.20 -16.22
CA GLY A 197 20.51 5.94 -15.01
C GLY A 197 19.57 5.76 -13.81
N TRP A 198 18.61 4.83 -13.85
CA TRP A 198 17.68 4.58 -12.74
C TRP A 198 18.40 4.29 -11.41
N GLN A 199 19.62 3.73 -11.47
CA GLN A 199 20.45 3.42 -10.31
C GLN A 199 20.82 4.67 -9.49
N ALA A 200 20.92 5.84 -10.12
CA ALA A 200 21.21 7.09 -9.42
C ALA A 200 20.05 7.55 -8.51
N GLN A 201 18.84 7.03 -8.75
CA GLN A 201 17.63 7.28 -7.96
C GLN A 201 17.24 6.08 -7.09
N ALA A 202 18.06 5.03 -7.08
CA ALA A 202 17.80 3.82 -6.32
C ALA A 202 18.03 4.09 -4.82
N ASP A 203 16.94 4.05 -4.07
CA ASP A 203 16.96 4.16 -2.61
C ASP A 203 16.19 2.96 -2.02
N PRO A 204 16.89 1.84 -1.74
CA PRO A 204 16.28 0.67 -1.12
C PRO A 204 15.61 1.03 0.20
N GLY A 205 14.33 0.70 0.35
CA GLY A 205 13.56 1.02 1.55
C GLY A 205 12.85 2.37 1.52
N ALA A 206 13.13 3.26 0.56
CA ALA A 206 12.34 4.47 0.32
C ALA A 206 11.00 4.14 -0.36
N GLY A 207 10.12 3.46 0.37
CA GLY A 207 8.74 3.21 0.00
C GLY A 207 8.49 2.00 -0.90
N SER A 208 9.50 1.42 -1.55
CA SER A 208 9.37 0.15 -2.28
C SER A 208 9.26 -1.04 -1.30
N PRO A 209 8.31 -1.98 -1.50
CA PRO A 209 8.23 -3.21 -0.71
C PRO A 209 9.44 -4.13 -0.93
N THR A 210 9.71 -4.99 0.06
CA THR A 210 10.85 -5.92 0.06
C THR A 210 10.38 -7.37 0.20
N ALA A 211 11.24 -8.32 -0.19
CA ALA A 211 10.90 -9.74 -0.19
C ALA A 211 10.59 -10.30 1.21
N ASP A 212 11.33 -9.87 2.24
CA ASP A 212 11.09 -10.23 3.64
C ASP A 212 9.68 -9.82 4.10
N ILE A 213 9.27 -8.58 3.78
CA ILE A 213 7.92 -8.10 4.10
C ILE A 213 6.84 -8.88 3.33
N ALA A 214 7.11 -9.24 2.07
CA ALA A 214 6.19 -10.07 1.29
C ALA A 214 6.00 -11.47 1.90
N GLU A 215 7.07 -12.10 2.36
CA GLU A 215 7.03 -13.39 3.03
C GLU A 215 6.24 -13.33 4.34
N GLU A 216 6.48 -12.30 5.16
CA GLU A 216 5.74 -12.07 6.40
C GLU A 216 4.24 -11.85 6.16
N ILE A 217 3.89 -11.08 5.11
CA ILE A 217 2.48 -10.87 4.71
C ILE A 217 1.82 -12.22 4.36
N ARG A 218 2.48 -13.02 3.52
CA ARG A 218 1.95 -14.35 3.16
C ARG A 218 1.80 -15.25 4.39
N ALA A 219 2.76 -15.21 5.31
CA ALA A 219 2.70 -15.96 6.57
C ALA A 219 1.52 -15.50 7.45
N LEU A 220 1.26 -14.19 7.57
CA LEU A 220 0.12 -13.67 8.33
C LEU A 220 -1.22 -14.09 7.73
N VAL A 221 -1.36 -14.05 6.40
CA VAL A 221 -2.58 -14.49 5.71
C VAL A 221 -2.79 -16.00 5.90
N ALA A 222 -1.73 -16.80 5.78
CA ALA A 222 -1.79 -18.24 6.04
C ALA A 222 -2.16 -18.56 7.50
N ALA A 223 -1.57 -17.85 8.46
CA ALA A 223 -1.89 -17.99 9.88
C ALA A 223 -3.34 -17.60 10.18
N LYS A 224 -3.85 -16.54 9.55
CA LYS A 224 -5.26 -16.14 9.65
C LYS A 224 -6.17 -17.26 9.15
N ARG A 225 -5.90 -17.82 7.98
CA ARG A 225 -6.64 -18.96 7.41
C ARG A 225 -6.70 -20.14 8.39
N ALA A 226 -5.58 -20.50 9.00
CA ALA A 226 -5.50 -21.64 9.91
C ALA A 226 -6.29 -21.43 11.21
N ARG A 227 -6.50 -20.18 11.64
CA ARG A 227 -7.24 -19.84 12.87
C ARG A 227 -8.75 -19.70 12.65
N LEU A 228 -9.18 -19.53 11.40
CA LEU A 228 -10.60 -19.36 11.09
C LEU A 228 -11.34 -20.71 11.15
N PRO A 229 -12.63 -20.70 11.52
CA PRO A 229 -13.52 -21.85 11.28
C PRO A 229 -13.41 -22.32 9.83
N GLN A 230 -13.48 -23.64 9.60
CA GLN A 230 -13.19 -24.25 8.29
C GLN A 230 -13.84 -23.53 7.11
N GLN A 231 -15.15 -23.26 7.18
CA GLN A 231 -15.88 -22.56 6.11
C GLN A 231 -15.30 -21.17 5.80
N LEU A 232 -14.90 -20.42 6.82
CA LEU A 232 -14.31 -19.08 6.65
C LEU A 232 -12.85 -19.17 6.17
N GLY A 233 -12.10 -20.18 6.63
CA GLY A 233 -10.75 -20.49 6.14
C GLY A 233 -10.75 -20.87 4.66
N ASP A 234 -11.72 -21.67 4.22
CA ASP A 234 -11.90 -22.05 2.82
C ASP A 234 -12.33 -20.86 1.95
N ALA A 235 -13.24 -20.02 2.45
CA ALA A 235 -13.62 -18.78 1.77
C ALA A 235 -12.44 -17.81 1.61
N LEU A 236 -11.61 -17.67 2.65
CA LEU A 236 -10.37 -16.88 2.58
C LEU A 236 -9.40 -17.47 1.54
N ALA A 237 -9.18 -18.79 1.57
CA ALA A 237 -8.32 -19.45 0.59
C ALA A 237 -8.81 -19.24 -0.85
N ALA A 238 -10.13 -19.33 -1.07
CA ALA A 238 -10.73 -19.07 -2.38
C ALA A 238 -10.57 -17.61 -2.81
N ASN A 239 -10.71 -16.64 -1.89
CA ASN A 239 -10.47 -15.22 -2.19
C ASN A 239 -9.01 -14.99 -2.59
N VAL A 240 -8.06 -15.51 -1.80
CA VAL A 240 -6.62 -15.44 -2.11
C VAL A 240 -6.31 -16.06 -3.48
N ALA A 241 -6.89 -17.22 -3.78
CA ALA A 241 -6.70 -17.89 -5.05
C ALA A 241 -7.28 -17.12 -6.25
N ARG A 242 -8.29 -16.24 -6.09
CA ARG A 242 -8.89 -15.52 -7.24
C ARG A 242 -7.89 -14.57 -7.91
N TYR A 243 -7.17 -13.79 -7.12
CA TYR A 243 -6.19 -12.84 -7.62
C TYR A 243 -4.78 -13.42 -7.78
N SER A 244 -4.50 -14.58 -7.18
CA SER A 244 -3.26 -15.35 -7.43
C SER A 244 -3.42 -16.35 -8.59
N GLY A 245 -4.64 -16.67 -8.98
CA GLY A 245 -4.94 -17.82 -9.84
C GLY A 245 -5.44 -17.51 -11.24
N THR A 246 -6.38 -16.58 -11.43
CA THR A 246 -7.29 -16.79 -12.58
C THR A 246 -8.07 -15.62 -13.22
N ALA A 247 -8.07 -14.36 -12.76
CA ALA A 247 -9.04 -13.41 -13.37
C ALA A 247 -8.56 -11.98 -13.72
N ASP A 248 -7.65 -11.35 -12.99
CA ASP A 248 -7.42 -9.90 -13.17
C ASP A 248 -6.08 -9.54 -13.80
N ALA A 249 -5.58 -10.40 -14.69
CA ALA A 249 -4.45 -10.05 -15.54
C ALA A 249 -4.86 -9.13 -16.72
N ASP A 250 -6.16 -8.86 -16.91
CA ASP A 250 -6.68 -8.11 -18.07
C ASP A 250 -7.63 -6.94 -17.75
N ALA A 251 -7.74 -6.50 -16.49
CA ALA A 251 -8.48 -5.29 -16.09
C ALA A 251 -7.55 -4.15 -15.56
#